data_AF-A0A095ZBM9-F1
#
_entry.id   AF-A0A095ZBM9-F1
#
_cell.length_a   1.000
_cell.length_b   1.000
_cell.length_c   1.000
_cell.angle_alpha   90.00
_cell.angle_beta   90.00
_cell.angle_gamma   90.00
#
_symmetry.space_group_name_H-M   'P 1'
#
loop_
_entity.id
_entity.type
_entity.pdbx_description
1 polymer ?
#
loop_
_entity_poly.entity_id
_entity_poly.type
_entity_poly.pdbx_seq_one_letter_code
_entity_poly.pdbx_strand_id
1 'polypeptide(L)' 'MPGYGNWCGPGNSGPAAPTNTLDRLCMYHDKCYAARGYFSCSCDDELIANINREYYRMGTIEKGMANAIKIYFQAAPCNG' A
#
# COMPACT_ATOMS: atom_id res chain seq x y z
N MET A 1 2.25 -0.49 11.55
CA MET A 1 1.46 0.69 11.14
C MET A 1 0.00 0.41 11.45
N PRO A 2 -0.72 1.27 12.18
CA PRO A 2 -2.16 1.10 12.37
C PRO A 2 -2.88 1.18 11.02
N GLY A 3 -4.00 0.49 10.89
CA GLY A 3 -4.82 0.46 9.68
C GLY A 3 -5.23 1.86 9.20
N TYR A 4 -5.31 2.04 7.88
CA TYR A 4 -5.75 3.29 7.25
C TYR A 4 -6.71 2.99 6.10
N GLY A 5 -7.91 3.58 6.16
CA GLY A 5 -8.96 3.27 5.19
C GLY A 5 -9.43 1.81 5.30
N ASN A 6 -9.83 1.23 4.17
CA ASN A 6 -10.38 -0.12 4.09
C ASN A 6 -9.34 -1.17 3.64
N TRP A 7 -8.17 -0.74 3.16
CA TRP A 7 -7.18 -1.59 2.49
C TRP A 7 -5.73 -1.39 2.94
N CYS A 8 -5.37 -0.30 3.63
CA CYS A 8 -4.00 -0.14 4.09
C CYS A 8 -3.79 -0.73 5.48
N GLY A 9 -2.91 -1.73 5.59
CA GLY A 9 -2.37 -2.24 6.85
C GLY A 9 -3.10 -3.48 7.40
N PRO A 10 -2.56 -4.11 8.47
CA PRO A 10 -3.06 -5.39 8.97
C PRO A 10 -4.55 -5.33 9.33
N GLY A 11 -5.32 -6.31 8.82
CA GLY A 11 -6.76 -6.39 9.04
C GLY A 11 -7.62 -5.49 8.13
N ASN A 12 -7.01 -4.74 7.21
CA ASN A 12 -7.70 -3.91 6.24
C ASN A 12 -7.38 -4.44 4.84
N SER A 13 -8.22 -5.33 4.31
CA SER A 13 -8.07 -5.91 2.96
C SER A 13 -9.43 -6.05 2.26
N GLY A 14 -10.26 -5.00 2.38
CA GLY A 14 -11.63 -4.99 1.85
C GLY A 14 -12.66 -5.62 2.79
N PRO A 15 -13.90 -5.88 2.33
CA PRO A 15 -14.39 -5.78 0.94
C PRO A 15 -14.90 -4.39 0.52
N ALA A 16 -14.88 -3.40 1.43
CA ALA A 16 -15.40 -2.07 1.15
C ALA A 16 -14.59 -1.33 0.06
N ALA A 17 -15.23 -0.40 -0.65
CA ALA A 17 -14.55 0.41 -1.66
C ALA A 17 -13.42 1.24 -1.04
N PRO A 18 -12.30 1.49 -1.76
CA PRO A 18 -11.23 2.35 -1.24
C PRO A 18 -11.74 3.77 -1.01
N THR A 19 -11.33 4.36 0.11
CA THR A 19 -11.80 5.65 0.59
C THR A 19 -11.05 6.85 0.00
N ASN A 20 -9.81 6.66 -0.44
CA ASN A 20 -8.96 7.69 -1.02
C ASN A 20 -7.90 7.10 -1.96
N THR A 21 -6.99 7.96 -2.45
CA THR A 21 -5.98 7.56 -3.44
C THR A 21 -5.03 6.53 -2.86
N LEU A 22 -4.53 6.75 -1.64
CA LEU A 22 -3.63 5.81 -0.97
C LEU A 22 -4.31 4.46 -0.69
N ASP A 23 -5.54 4.49 -0.20
CA ASP A 23 -6.34 3.28 0.11
C ASP A 23 -6.55 2.42 -1.15
N ARG A 24 -6.77 3.05 -2.31
CA ARG A 24 -6.83 2.34 -3.59
C ARG A 24 -5.51 1.67 -3.97
N LEU A 25 -4.37 2.29 -3.66
CA LEU A 25 -3.07 1.68 -3.93
C LEU A 25 -2.81 0.47 -3.03
N CYS A 26 -3.20 0.55 -1.76
CA CYS A 26 -3.15 -0.59 -0.85
C CYS A 26 -4.08 -1.72 -1.31
N MET A 27 -5.26 -1.42 -1.87
CA MET A 27 -6.12 -2.43 -2.49
C MET A 27 -5.40 -3.18 -3.63
N TYR A 28 -4.64 -2.47 -4.47
CA TYR A 28 -3.88 -3.14 -5.54
C TYR A 28 -2.74 -3.99 -5.00
N HIS A 29 -2.07 -3.52 -3.93
CA HIS A 29 -1.04 -4.29 -3.23
C HIS A 29 -1.58 -5.58 -2.63
N ASP A 30 -2.71 -5.52 -1.92
CA ASP A 30 -3.38 -6.70 -1.36
C ASP A 30 -3.78 -7.71 -2.44
N LYS A 31 -4.31 -7.24 -3.58
CA LYS A 31 -4.62 -8.10 -4.72
C LYS A 31 -3.37 -8.74 -5.33
N CYS A 32 -2.25 -8.01 -5.36
CA CYS A 32 -0.97 -8.54 -5.81
C CYS A 32 -0.49 -9.66 -4.88
N TYR A 33 -0.54 -9.45 -3.56
CA TYR A 33 -0.23 -10.49 -2.58
C TYR A 33 -1.16 -11.70 -2.67
N ALA A 34 -2.46 -11.49 -2.91
CA ALA A 34 -3.40 -12.60 -3.11
C ALA A 34 -3.05 -13.45 -4.34
N ALA A 35 -2.48 -12.85 -5.38
CA ALA A 35 -2.10 -13.55 -6.62
C ALA A 35 -0.70 -14.17 -6.57
N ARG A 36 0.27 -13.51 -5.93
CA ARG A 36 1.71 -13.89 -5.95
C ARG A 36 2.23 -14.47 -4.64
N GLY A 37 1.44 -14.39 -3.57
CA GLY A 37 1.85 -14.73 -2.22
C GLY A 37 2.37 -13.52 -1.43
N TYR A 38 2.30 -13.65 -0.11
CA TYR A 38 2.81 -12.64 0.83
C TYR A 38 4.33 -12.47 0.73
N PHE A 39 4.79 -11.26 1.05
CA PHE A 39 6.20 -10.86 1.00
C PHE A 39 6.80 -10.85 -0.41
N SER A 40 6.00 -10.72 -1.48
CA SER A 40 6.57 -10.59 -2.83
C SER A 40 7.22 -9.21 -3.01
N CYS A 41 8.54 -9.16 -3.24
CA CYS A 41 9.24 -7.90 -3.52
C CYS A 41 8.61 -7.13 -4.69
N SER A 42 8.15 -7.86 -5.71
CA SER A 42 7.50 -7.27 -6.88
C SER A 42 6.23 -6.47 -6.53
N CYS A 43 5.45 -6.94 -5.55
CA CYS A 43 4.25 -6.23 -5.11
C CYS A 43 4.62 -4.99 -4.29
N ASP A 44 5.64 -5.11 -3.44
CA ASP A 44 6.12 -4.02 -2.58
C ASP A 44 6.71 -2.87 -3.41
N ASP A 45 7.54 -3.21 -4.40
CA ASP A 45 8.10 -2.25 -5.37
C ASP A 45 7.02 -1.57 -6.19
N GLU A 46 6.02 -2.34 -6.64
CA GLU A 46 4.88 -1.80 -7.39
C GLU A 46 4.05 -0.82 -6.54
N LEU A 47 3.84 -1.12 -5.25
CA LEU A 47 3.18 -0.21 -4.32
C LEU A 47 3.97 1.09 -4.16
N ILE A 48 5.30 1.01 -3.95
CA ILE A 48 6.17 2.19 -3.82
C ILE A 48 6.14 3.03 -5.10
N ALA A 49 6.24 2.40 -6.27
CA ALA A 49 6.19 3.06 -7.56
C ALA A 49 4.86 3.78 -7.79
N ASN A 50 3.75 3.12 -7.49
CA ASN A 50 2.42 3.71 -7.60
C ASN A 50 2.20 4.86 -6.62
N ILE A 51 2.71 4.76 -5.39
CA ILE A 51 2.68 5.86 -4.42
C ILE A 51 3.42 7.08 -5.00
N ASN A 52 4.62 6.89 -5.54
CA ASN A 52 5.38 7.99 -6.14
C ASN A 52 4.62 8.64 -7.30
N ARG A 53 3.97 7.82 -8.14
CA ARG A 53 3.21 8.31 -9.30
C ARG A 53 1.98 9.10 -8.89
N GLU A 54 1.25 8.67 -7.87
CA GLU A 54 -0.01 9.28 -7.46
C GLU A 54 0.16 10.28 -6.29
N TYR A 55 1.39 10.48 -5.80
CA TYR A 55 1.69 11.32 -4.63
C TYR A 55 1.12 12.74 -4.73
N TYR A 56 1.08 13.30 -5.94
CA TYR A 56 0.53 14.64 -6.19
C TYR A 56 -1.00 14.72 -6.01
N ARG A 57 -1.71 13.59 -6.09
CA ARG A 57 -3.18 13.50 -5.90
C ARG A 57 -3.59 13.25 -4.45
N MET A 58 -2.64 12.95 -3.58
CA MET A 58 -2.89 12.63 -2.17
C MET A 58 -3.05 13.89 -1.32
N GLY A 59 -4.00 13.87 -0.39
CA GLY A 59 -4.11 14.88 0.68
C GLY A 59 -2.94 14.83 1.67
N THR A 60 -2.83 15.81 2.57
CA THR A 60 -1.71 15.91 3.53
C THR A 60 -1.59 14.66 4.43
N ILE A 61 -2.73 14.14 4.91
CA ILE A 61 -2.76 12.93 5.76
C ILE A 61 -2.33 11.70 4.94
N GLU A 62 -2.86 11.55 3.72
CA GLU A 62 -2.48 10.46 2.81
C GLU A 62 -0.97 10.48 2.53
N LYS A 63 -0.38 11.65 2.27
CA LYS A 63 1.07 11.77 2.04
C LYS A 63 1.91 11.32 3.24
N GLY A 64 1.48 11.66 4.45
CA GLY A 64 2.15 11.19 5.67
C GLY A 64 2.15 9.66 5.77
N MET A 65 0.99 9.05 5.54
CA MET A 65 0.84 7.59 5.56
C MET A 65 1.58 6.91 4.40
N ALA A 66 1.54 7.49 3.21
CA ALA A 66 2.25 7.02 2.04
C ALA A 66 3.77 6.97 2.27
N ASN A 67 4.33 7.98 2.94
CA ASN A 67 5.75 7.97 3.31
C ASN A 67 6.07 6.89 4.34
N ALA A 68 5.21 6.67 5.34
CA ALA A 68 5.39 5.59 6.30
C ALA A 68 5.36 4.20 5.64
N ILE A 69 4.45 3.98 4.69
CA ILE A 69 4.36 2.74 3.89
C ILE A 69 5.64 2.53 3.09
N LYS A 70 6.12 3.57 2.39
CA LYS A 70 7.36 3.50 1.62
C LYS A 70 8.55 3.11 2.51
N ILE A 71 8.72 3.77 3.65
CA ILE A 71 9.83 3.48 4.58
C ILE A 71 9.75 2.03 5.07
N TYR A 72 8.54 1.54 5.39
CA TYR A 72 8.34 0.17 5.82
C TYR A 72 8.78 -0.84 4.74
N PHE A 73 8.26 -0.73 3.52
CA PHE A 73 8.57 -1.69 2.45
C PHE A 73 9.98 -1.54 1.86
N GLN A 74 10.63 -0.38 2.04
CA GLN A 74 12.06 -0.22 1.72
C GLN A 74 12.99 -0.97 2.70
N ALA A 75 12.52 -1.24 3.93
CA ALA A 75 13.32 -1.90 4.97
C ALA A 75 12.85 -3.33 5.29
N ALA A 76 11.61 -3.68 4.91
CA ALA A 76 11.04 -4.99 5.18
C ALA A 76 11.71 -6.06 4.31
N PRO A 77 12.03 -7.24 4.88
CA PRO A 77 12.49 -8.36 4.08
C PRO A 77 11.35 -8.87 3.18
N CYS A 78 11.67 -9.12 1.91
CA CYS A 78 10.77 -9.67 0.92
C CYS A 78 11.44 -10.81 0.15
N ASN A 79 10.63 -11.66 -0.46
CA ASN A 79 11.03 -12.79 -1.30
C ASN A 79 11.01 -12.34 -2.78
N GLY A 80 12.11 -12.62 -3.49
CA GLY A 80 12.31 -12.29 -4.91
C GLY A 80 12.34 -13.53 -5.79
#